data_AF-A0A0C9SCZ1-F1
#
_entry.id   AF-A0A0C9SCZ1-F1
#
_cell.length_a   1.000
_cell.length_b   1.000
_cell.length_c   1.000
_cell.angle_alpha   90.00
_cell.angle_beta   90.00
_cell.angle_gamma   90.00
#
_symmetry.space_group_name_H-M   'P 1'
#
loop_
_entity.id
_entity.type
_entity.pdbx_description
1 polymer ?
#
loop_
_entity_poly.entity_id
_entity_poly.type
_entity_poly.pdbx_seq_one_letter_code
_entity_poly.pdbx_strand_id
1 'polypeptide(L)'
;KLVALLFLFGADLALAGKDYNGARDQSLHVQVDDSVKECWYRGYNLTKDIPKDMETPCERWTCKYRNHYPRVIIDGCDAGIVSGRYVEEVSQNPKNVFPKCCGSKK
;
A
#
# COMPACT_ATOMS: atom_id res chain seq x y z
N LYS A 1 -21.46 -10.49 52.06
CA LYS A 1 -22.30 -10.21 50.87
C LYS A 1 -21.36 -9.65 49.79
N LEU A 2 -21.10 -10.45 48.74
CA LEU A 2 -20.20 -10.11 47.63
C LEU A 2 -20.85 -9.04 46.75
N VAL A 3 -20.15 -7.93 46.52
CA VAL A 3 -20.54 -6.93 45.51
C VAL A 3 -19.69 -7.22 44.27
N ALA A 4 -20.30 -7.92 43.31
CA ALA A 4 -19.70 -8.17 42.01
C ALA A 4 -19.77 -6.89 41.17
N LEU A 5 -18.63 -6.23 40.97
CA LEU A 5 -18.47 -5.15 40.01
C LEU A 5 -18.28 -5.75 38.61
N LEU A 6 -19.36 -5.74 37.83
CA LEU A 6 -19.34 -6.10 36.41
C LEU A 6 -18.80 -4.89 35.61
N PHE A 7 -17.54 -4.94 35.21
CA PHE A 7 -17.01 -4.05 34.18
C PHE A 7 -17.41 -4.60 32.80
N LEU A 8 -18.51 -4.09 32.26
CA LEU A 8 -18.90 -4.32 30.87
C LEU A 8 -18.16 -3.30 29.98
N PHE A 9 -16.95 -3.65 29.55
CA PHE A 9 -16.32 -2.94 28.44
C PHE A 9 -16.97 -3.44 27.15
N GLY A 10 -17.94 -2.68 26.64
CA GLY A 10 -18.46 -2.87 25.29
C GLY A 10 -17.36 -2.53 24.29
N ALA A 11 -16.76 -3.55 23.69
CA ALA A 11 -15.92 -3.37 22.52
C ALA A 11 -16.85 -3.11 21.33
N ASP A 12 -17.10 -1.83 21.01
CA ASP A 12 -17.67 -1.45 19.72
C ASP A 12 -16.66 -1.78 18.63
N LEU A 13 -16.68 -3.03 18.17
CA LEU A 13 -16.07 -3.42 16.91
C LEU A 13 -16.91 -2.79 15.80
N ALA A 14 -16.62 -1.53 15.49
CA ALA A 14 -17.00 -0.92 14.24
C ALA A 14 -16.32 -1.72 13.11
N LEU A 15 -16.99 -2.77 12.66
CA LEU A 15 -16.72 -3.42 11.39
C LEU A 15 -17.06 -2.39 10.32
N ALA A 16 -16.10 -1.51 10.05
CA ALA A 16 -16.09 -0.72 8.83
C ALA A 16 -16.11 -1.73 7.69
N GLY A 17 -17.30 -1.99 7.15
CA GLY A 17 -17.53 -2.83 5.98
C GLY A 17 -16.71 -2.26 4.84
N LYS A 18 -15.47 -2.72 4.72
CA LYS A 18 -14.66 -2.52 3.53
C LYS A 18 -15.29 -3.40 2.49
N ASP A 19 -15.95 -2.79 1.51
CA ASP A 19 -16.37 -3.43 0.27
C ASP A 19 -15.23 -4.34 -0.22
N TYR A 20 -15.39 -5.64 0.03
CA TYR A 20 -14.36 -6.63 -0.27
C TYR A 20 -14.32 -6.80 -1.79
N ASN A 21 -13.38 -6.12 -2.42
CA ASN A 21 -13.08 -6.31 -3.83
C ASN A 21 -11.91 -7.30 -3.94
N GLY A 22 -12.22 -8.55 -4.35
CA GLY A 22 -11.21 -9.60 -4.52
C GLY A 22 -10.14 -9.29 -5.58
N ALA A 23 -10.37 -8.31 -6.46
CA ALA A 23 -9.37 -7.82 -7.42
C ALA A 23 -8.45 -6.73 -6.85
N ARG A 24 -8.70 -6.26 -5.62
CA ARG A 24 -7.88 -5.25 -4.96
C ARG A 24 -6.63 -5.89 -4.38
N ASP A 25 -5.47 -5.35 -4.74
CA ASP A 25 -4.22 -5.75 -4.10
C ASP A 25 -4.32 -5.52 -2.59
N GLN A 26 -4.21 -6.61 -1.81
CA GLN A 26 -4.42 -6.59 -0.37
C GLN A 26 -3.37 -5.78 0.38
N SER A 27 -2.22 -5.52 -0.27
CA SER A 27 -1.16 -4.69 0.30
C SER A 27 -1.48 -3.18 0.21
N LEU A 28 -2.44 -2.76 -0.62
CA LEU A 28 -2.75 -1.35 -0.81
C LEU A 28 -3.68 -0.80 0.27
N HIS A 29 -3.16 0.11 1.08
CA HIS A 29 -3.93 0.77 2.13
C HIS A 29 -3.44 2.20 2.37
N VAL A 30 -4.28 3.00 3.03
CA VAL A 30 -3.91 4.33 3.52
C VAL A 30 -3.95 4.27 5.03
N GLN A 31 -2.86 4.64 5.68
CA GLN A 31 -2.76 4.80 7.13
C GLN A 31 -2.89 6.30 7.45
N VAL A 32 -3.50 6.61 8.59
CA VAL A 32 -3.59 7.98 9.09
C VAL A 32 -2.92 7.97 10.45
N ASP A 33 -1.77 8.61 10.55
CA ASP A 33 -1.00 8.74 11.78
C ASP A 33 -0.73 10.23 12.04
N ASP A 34 -1.04 10.72 13.23
CA ASP A 34 -0.91 12.14 13.62
C ASP A 34 -1.40 13.16 12.57
N SER A 35 -2.53 12.86 11.92
CA SER A 35 -3.14 13.64 10.81
C SER A 35 -2.38 13.63 9.48
N VAL A 36 -1.27 12.90 9.38
CA VAL A 36 -0.56 12.60 8.14
C VAL A 36 -1.22 11.38 7.48
N LYS A 37 -1.63 11.53 6.21
CA LYS A 37 -2.18 10.41 5.44
C LYS A 37 -1.05 9.79 4.63
N GLU A 38 -0.71 8.55 4.94
CA GLU A 38 0.33 7.80 4.27
C GLU A 38 -0.28 6.72 3.39
N CYS A 39 0.23 6.56 2.17
CA CYS A 39 -0.20 5.50 1.29
C CYS A 39 0.83 4.40 1.26
N TRP A 40 0.40 3.18 1.54
CA TRP A 40 1.26 2.02 1.62
C TRP A 40 0.88 1.01 0.53
N TYR A 41 1.87 0.56 -0.22
CA TYR A 41 1.70 -0.45 -1.28
C TYR A 41 2.88 -1.41 -1.24
N ARG A 42 2.60 -2.72 -1.09
CA ARG A 42 3.61 -3.79 -1.00
C ARG A 42 4.76 -3.48 -0.05
N GLY A 43 4.46 -2.85 1.10
CA GLY A 43 5.43 -2.47 2.12
C GLY A 43 6.14 -1.13 1.91
N TYR A 44 5.91 -0.42 0.80
CA TYR A 44 6.53 0.87 0.51
C TYR A 44 5.61 2.04 0.85
N ASN A 45 6.14 3.06 1.55
CA ASN A 45 5.45 4.34 1.73
C ASN A 45 5.55 5.17 0.45
N LEU A 46 4.39 5.62 -0.03
CA LEU A 46 4.18 6.42 -1.23
C LEU A 46 3.54 7.76 -0.84
N THR A 47 4.16 8.86 -1.27
CA THR A 47 3.55 10.17 -1.13
C THR A 47 2.44 10.33 -2.16
N LYS A 48 1.30 10.88 -1.72
CA LYS A 48 0.14 11.14 -2.58
C LYS A 48 0.52 11.96 -3.81
N ASP A 49 0.12 11.49 -4.98
CA ASP A 49 0.32 12.14 -6.29
C ASP A 49 1.80 12.36 -6.67
N ILE A 50 2.77 11.81 -5.92
CA ILE A 50 4.19 11.84 -6.25
C ILE A 50 4.61 10.46 -6.78
N PRO A 51 5.14 10.37 -8.01
CA PRO A 51 5.68 9.12 -8.52
C PRO A 51 6.93 8.68 -7.73
N LYS A 52 7.00 7.40 -7.37
CA LYS A 52 8.20 6.74 -6.83
C LYS A 52 8.73 5.77 -7.89
N ASP A 53 9.95 6.01 -8.35
CA ASP A 53 10.63 5.11 -9.28
C ASP A 53 11.24 3.93 -8.51
N MET A 54 10.98 2.73 -8.99
CA MET A 54 11.34 1.47 -8.35
C MET A 54 12.37 0.69 -9.16
N GLU A 55 13.30 0.01 -8.49
CA GLU A 55 14.24 -0.91 -9.15
C GLU A 55 13.63 -2.31 -9.36
N THR A 56 12.97 -2.87 -8.34
CA THR A 56 12.41 -4.23 -8.37
C THR A 56 11.01 -4.24 -7.73
N PRO A 57 9.95 -4.57 -8.48
CA PRO A 57 9.92 -4.63 -9.95
C PRO A 57 10.31 -3.27 -10.57
N CYS A 58 10.85 -3.29 -11.80
CA CYS A 58 11.26 -2.07 -12.48
C CYS A 58 10.03 -1.30 -12.98
N GLU A 59 9.48 -0.49 -12.08
CA GLU A 59 8.18 0.16 -12.23
C GLU A 59 8.23 1.57 -11.64
N ARG A 60 7.27 2.39 -12.01
CA ARG A 60 6.94 3.64 -11.35
C ARG A 60 5.60 3.52 -10.69
N TRP A 61 5.54 3.81 -9.40
CA TRP A 61 4.32 3.73 -8.61
C TRP A 61 3.83 5.11 -8.25
N THR A 62 2.55 5.38 -8.52
CA THR A 62 1.91 6.64 -8.11
C THR A 62 0.66 6.32 -7.31
N CYS A 63 0.70 6.63 -6.01
CA CYS A 63 -0.50 6.49 -5.19
C CYS A 63 -1.45 7.67 -5.39
N LYS A 64 -2.72 7.36 -5.68
CA LYS A 64 -3.79 8.35 -5.76
C LYS A 64 -4.92 7.94 -4.83
N TYR A 65 -5.37 8.88 -4.00
CA TYR A 65 -6.58 8.72 -3.21
C TYR A 65 -7.29 10.06 -3.06
N ARG A 66 -8.61 10.03 -3.21
CA ARG A 66 -9.50 11.14 -2.86
C ARG A 66 -10.13 10.87 -1.50
N ASN A 67 -11.08 9.93 -1.46
CA ASN A 67 -11.86 9.62 -0.25
C ASN A 67 -11.74 8.15 0.16
N HIS A 68 -12.47 7.24 -0.50
CA HIS A 68 -12.73 5.89 0.05
C HIS A 68 -11.84 4.77 -0.50
N TYR A 69 -11.23 4.98 -1.68
CA TYR A 69 -10.49 3.92 -2.37
C TYR A 69 -9.14 4.45 -2.85
N PRO A 70 -8.03 4.18 -2.15
CA PRO A 70 -6.71 4.35 -2.74
C PRO A 70 -6.55 3.45 -3.96
N ARG A 71 -5.85 3.98 -4.95
CA ARG A 71 -5.38 3.28 -6.13
C ARG A 71 -3.90 3.55 -6.32
N VAL A 72 -3.17 2.58 -6.86
CA VAL A 72 -1.80 2.77 -7.32
C VAL A 72 -1.82 2.64 -8.84
N ILE A 73 -1.26 3.64 -9.51
CA ILE A 73 -0.96 3.56 -10.93
C ILE A 73 0.46 3.00 -11.03
N ILE A 74 0.63 1.97 -11.86
CA ILE A 74 1.88 1.27 -12.06
C ILE A 74 2.26 1.44 -13.53
N ASP A 75 3.37 2.12 -13.79
CA ASP A 75 3.99 2.18 -15.11
C ASP A 75 5.20 1.24 -15.11
N GLY A 76 5.16 0.16 -15.89
CA GLY A 76 6.26 -0.82 -15.99
C GLY A 76 6.95 -0.79 -17.34
N CYS A 77 8.07 -1.51 -17.45
CA CYS A 77 8.82 -1.63 -18.70
C CYS A 77 8.16 -2.54 -19.75
N ASP A 78 7.28 -3.46 -19.31
CA ASP A 78 6.34 -4.28 -20.10
C ASP A 78 5.33 -4.93 -19.14
N ALA A 79 4.21 -5.47 -19.65
CA ALA A 79 3.12 -6.07 -18.85
C ALA A 79 3.53 -7.42 -18.19
N GLY A 80 4.48 -7.40 -17.27
CA GLY A 80 4.80 -8.53 -16.42
C GLY A 80 3.76 -8.70 -15.33
N ILE A 81 3.20 -9.91 -15.20
CA ILE A 81 2.24 -10.24 -14.14
C ILE A 81 2.97 -10.22 -12.80
N VAL A 82 2.75 -9.20 -11.98
CA VAL A 82 3.37 -9.10 -10.66
C VAL A 82 2.44 -9.64 -9.57
N SER A 83 2.80 -10.79 -9.00
CA SER A 83 2.15 -11.41 -7.83
C SER A 83 1.94 -10.39 -6.69
N GLY A 84 0.68 -10.20 -6.26
CA GLY A 84 0.21 -9.19 -5.29
C GLY A 84 0.40 -9.55 -3.82
N ARG A 85 1.53 -10.17 -3.45
CA ARG A 85 1.84 -10.45 -2.04
C ARG A 85 2.56 -9.26 -1.40
N TYR A 86 2.19 -8.96 -0.16
CA TYR A 86 2.92 -8.01 0.68
C TYR A 86 4.36 -8.51 0.89
N VAL A 87 5.32 -7.61 0.73
CA VAL A 87 6.73 -7.81 1.07
C VAL A 87 7.17 -6.63 1.94
N GLU A 88 8.18 -6.83 2.80
CA GLU A 88 8.84 -5.72 3.48
C GLU A 88 9.56 -4.83 2.47
N GLU A 89 9.71 -3.53 2.76
CA GLU A 89 10.45 -2.60 1.89
C GLU A 89 11.88 -3.11 1.67
N VAL A 90 12.17 -3.55 0.45
CA VAL A 90 13.50 -3.99 0.03
C VAL A 90 14.31 -2.76 -0.37
N SER A 91 15.54 -2.67 0.12
CA SER A 91 16.51 -1.65 -0.26
C SER A 91 16.66 -1.57 -1.78
N GLN A 92 16.66 -0.35 -2.32
CA GLN A 92 16.75 -0.10 -3.75
C GLN A 92 18.07 0.58 -4.10
N ASN A 93 18.64 0.25 -5.26
CA ASN A 93 19.74 1.00 -5.83
C ASN A 93 19.20 2.24 -6.56
N PRO A 94 19.36 3.46 -6.02
CA PRO A 94 18.80 4.67 -6.63
C PRO A 94 19.42 4.97 -8.00
N LYS A 95 20.57 4.37 -8.33
CA LYS A 95 21.22 4.51 -9.64
C LYS A 95 20.60 3.63 -10.72
N ASN A 96 19.65 2.75 -10.37
CA ASN A 96 19.07 1.74 -11.27
C ASN A 96 17.56 1.57 -11.04
N VAL A 97 16.84 2.67 -10.78
CA VAL A 97 15.37 2.68 -10.69
C VAL A 97 14.72 2.92 -12.05
N PHE A 98 13.40 2.75 -12.18
CA PHE A 98 12.64 3.06 -13.38
C PHE A 98 12.92 4.50 -13.88
N PRO A 99 12.98 4.76 -15.19
CA PRO A 99 12.93 3.80 -16.30
C PRO A 99 14.30 3.17 -16.63
N LYS A 100 15.35 3.49 -15.87
CA LYS A 100 16.71 3.06 -16.19
C LYS A 100 16.90 1.55 -16.10
N CYS A 101 16.22 0.89 -15.16
CA CYS A 101 16.23 -0.58 -15.07
C CYS A 101 15.43 -1.28 -16.19
N CYS A 102 14.72 -0.56 -17.08
CA CYS A 102 14.01 -1.15 -18.22
C CYS A 102 14.96 -1.72 -19.28
N GLY A 103 16.24 -1.37 -19.25
CA GLY A 103 17.22 -1.69 -20.28
C GLY A 103 18.43 -2.44 -19.76
N SER A 104 18.23 -3.68 -19.31
CA SER A 104 19.26 -4.76 -19.28
C SER A 104 18.72 -6.12 -19.73
N LYS A 105 17.46 -6.21 -20.20
CA LYS A 105 16.90 -7.43 -20.79
C LYS A 105 16.66 -7.19 -22.28
N LYS A 106 17.74 -7.26 -23.07
CA LYS A 106 17.63 -7.65 -24.48
C LYS A 106 17.43 -9.15 -24.55
#